data_AF-A0A268QUA3-F1
#
_entry.id   AF-A0A268QUA3-F1
#
_cell.length_a   1.000
_cell.length_b   1.000
_cell.length_c   1.000
_cell.angle_alpha   90.00
_cell.angle_beta   90.00
_cell.angle_gamma   90.00
#
_symmetry.space_group_name_H-M   'P 1'
#
loop_
_entity.id
_entity.type
_entity.pdbx_description
1 polymer ?
#
loop_
_entity_poly.entity_id
_entity_poly.type
_entity_poly.pdbx_seq_one_letter_code
_entity_poly.pdbx_strand_id
1 'polypeptide(L)' 'TDFRLWAPTALKVKLKLKRVMGEEAELFPMERGERGVWSCEVTGDLDRFLYSFLVCINLEWKEAVDPYA' A
#
# COMPACT_ATOMS: atom_id res chain seq x y z
N THR A 1 7.49 -8.84 -4.96
CA THR A 1 7.92 -7.45 -4.75
C THR A 1 7.57 -7.03 -3.35
N ASP A 2 8.52 -6.46 -2.63
CA ASP A 2 8.32 -6.00 -1.25
C ASP A 2 7.98 -4.51 -1.22
N PHE A 3 6.79 -4.20 -0.74
CA PHE A 3 6.37 -2.82 -0.51
C PHE A 3 6.64 -2.44 0.94
N ARG A 4 7.24 -1.27 1.16
CA ARG A 4 7.46 -0.71 2.49
C ARG A 4 7.04 0.74 2.55
N LEU A 5 6.31 1.10 3.61
CA LEU A 5 5.85 2.47 3.84
C LEU A 5 6.15 2.87 5.29
N TRP A 6 6.80 4.00 5.48
CA TRP A 6 6.92 4.59 6.82
C TRP A 6 5.70 5.45 7.12
N ALA A 7 4.84 4.96 8.01
CA ALA A 7 3.61 5.64 8.41
C ALA A 7 3.35 5.40 9.91
N PRO A 8 4.14 6.03 10.81
CA PRO A 8 4.11 5.70 12.24
C PRO A 8 2.80 6.05 12.93
N THR A 9 2.11 7.09 12.43
CA THR A 9 0.82 7.57 12.92
C THR A 9 -0.37 6.80 12.37
N ALA A 10 -0.16 5.91 11.41
CA ALA A 10 -1.23 5.11 10.84
C ALA A 10 -1.69 4.02 11.82
N LEU A 11 -3.00 3.80 11.86
CA LEU A 11 -3.63 2.69 12.57
C LEU A 11 -3.67 1.43 11.71
N LYS A 12 -3.87 1.60 10.40
CA LYS A 12 -3.92 0.53 9.40
C LYS A 12 -3.36 1.06 8.09
N VAL A 13 -2.73 0.19 7.31
CA VAL A 13 -2.29 0.50 5.95
C VAL A 13 -2.73 -0.62 5.02
N LYS A 14 -3.16 -0.27 3.81
CA LYS A 14 -3.42 -1.22 2.72
C LYS A 14 -2.67 -0.76 1.47
N LEU A 15 -2.08 -1.69 0.75
CA LEU A 15 -1.57 -1.47 -0.59
C LEU A 15 -2.73 -1.67 -1.58
N LYS A 16 -2.93 -0.70 -2.47
CA LYS A 16 -3.89 -0.75 -3.56
C LYS A 16 -3.13 -0.98 -4.85
N LEU A 17 -3.35 -2.12 -5.49
CA LEU A 17 -2.76 -2.48 -6.78
C LEU A 17 -3.83 -2.43 -7.86
N LYS A 18 -3.54 -1.79 -8.98
CA LYS A 18 -4.47 -1.69 -10.10
C LYS A 18 -3.77 -1.92 -11.43
N ARG A 19 -4.37 -2.72 -12.31
CA ARG A 19 -3.92 -2.86 -13.69
C ARG A 19 -4.41 -1.71 -14.57
N VAL A 20 -3.57 -1.28 -15.50
CA VAL A 20 -3.86 -0.16 -16.42
C VAL A 20 -5.07 -0.46 -17.33
N MET A 21 -5.37 -1.74 -17.61
CA MET A 21 -6.46 -2.14 -18.53
C MET A 21 -7.87 -2.19 -17.90
N GLY A 22 -8.11 -1.44 -16.83
CA GLY A 22 -9.47 -1.21 -16.32
C GLY A 22 -10.03 -2.26 -15.36
N GLU A 23 -9.17 -3.14 -14.84
CA GLU A 23 -9.56 -4.07 -13.78
C GLU A 23 -9.77 -3.36 -12.44
N GLU A 24 -10.53 -4.00 -11.55
CA GLU A 24 -10.74 -3.57 -10.18
C GLU A 24 -9.41 -3.53 -9.42
N ALA A 25 -9.28 -2.58 -8.49
CA ALA A 25 -8.07 -2.46 -7.70
C ALA A 25 -8.10 -3.49 -6.56
N GLU A 26 -7.04 -4.29 -6.46
CA GLU A 26 -6.83 -5.23 -5.37
C GLU A 26 -6.28 -4.51 -4.15
N LEU A 27 -6.78 -4.87 -2.97
CA LEU A 27 -6.38 -4.28 -1.69
C LEU A 27 -5.70 -5.31 -0.81
N PHE A 28 -4.41 -5.10 -0.53
CA PHE A 28 -3.61 -5.95 0.34
C PHE A 28 -3.42 -5.27 1.69
N PRO A 29 -3.86 -5.85 2.82
CA PRO A 29 -3.52 -5.32 4.13
C PRO A 29 -2.01 -5.41 4.35
N MET A 30 -1.41 -4.32 4.84
CA MET A 30 0.01 -4.31 5.21
C MET A 30 0.17 -4.65 6.69
N GLU A 31 1.27 -5.30 7.01
CA GLU A 31 1.64 -5.63 8.38
C GLU A 31 2.46 -4.51 9.00
N ARG A 32 2.15 -4.16 10.26
CA ARG A 32 2.89 -3.15 11.01
C ARG A 32 4.13 -3.80 11.62
N GLY A 33 5.30 -3.37 11.17
CA GLY A 33 6.59 -3.73 11.74
C GLY A 33 7.10 -2.73 12.78
N GLU A 34 8.40 -2.79 13.04
CA GLU A 34 9.07 -1.90 13.99
C GLU A 34 9.16 -0.46 13.49
N ARG A 35 9.30 0.49 14.43
CA ARG A 35 9.53 1.92 14.15
C ARG A 35 8.48 2.58 13.24
N GLY A 36 7.27 2.00 13.18
CA GLY A 36 6.17 2.52 12.36
C GLY A 36 6.30 2.25 10.87
N VAL A 37 7.16 1.30 10.48
CA VAL A 37 7.25 0.80 9.11
C VAL A 37 6.15 -0.23 8.88
N TRP A 38 5.51 -0.14 7.73
CA TRP A 38 4.52 -1.09 7.23
C TRP A 38 5.10 -1.85 6.06
N SER A 39 4.87 -3.15 5.99
CA SER A 39 5.37 -4.01 4.91
C SER A 39 4.29 -4.94 4.35
N CYS A 40 4.39 -5.24 3.06
CA CYS A 40 3.58 -6.24 2.39
C CYS A 40 4.41 -6.87 1.27
N GLU A 41 4.44 -8.20 1.26
CA GLU A 41 5.02 -8.97 0.17
C GLU A 41 3.90 -9.38 -0.79
N VAL A 42 4.04 -8.99 -2.05
CA VAL A 42 3.12 -9.40 -3.12
C VAL A 42 3.89 -10.28 -4.08
N THR A 43 3.45 -11.52 -4.21
CA THR A 43 4.00 -12.51 -5.14
C THR A 43 3.25 -12.45 -6.46
N GLY A 44 3.99 -12.35 -7.57
CA GLY A 44 3.40 -12.26 -8.90
C GLY A 44 4.15 -11.31 -9.83
N ASP A 45 3.76 -11.32 -11.10
CA ASP A 45 4.23 -10.36 -12.09
C ASP A 45 3.47 -9.04 -11.93
N LEU A 46 4.21 -8.01 -11.52
CA LEU A 46 3.71 -6.65 -11.31
C LEU A 46 4.10 -5.71 -12.45
N ASP A 47 4.52 -6.24 -13.60
CA ASP A 47 4.80 -5.40 -14.77
C ASP A 47 3.55 -4.58 -15.16
N ARG A 48 3.73 -3.25 -15.24
CA ARG A 48 2.69 -2.26 -15.59
C ARG A 48 1.52 -2.16 -14.59
N PHE A 49 1.70 -2.53 -13.33
CA PHE A 49 0.74 -2.21 -12.28
C PHE A 49 0.94 -0.79 -11.76
N LEU A 50 -0.17 -0.11 -11.49
CA LEU A 50 -0.20 1.13 -10.71
C LEU A 50 -0.44 0.77 -9.26
N TYR A 51 0.23 1.45 -8.35
CA TYR A 51 0.05 1.23 -6.92
C TYR A 51 -0.11 2.53 -6.14
N SER A 52 -0.86 2.45 -5.05
CA SER A 52 -1.00 3.51 -4.05
C SER A 52 -1.19 2.90 -2.66
N PHE A 53 -1.00 3.70 -1.63
CA PHE A 53 -1.20 3.30 -0.24
C PHE A 53 -2.46 3.94 0.31
N LEU A 54 -3.33 3.12 0.89
CA LEU A 54 -4.44 3.57 1.71
C LEU A 54 -4.00 3.55 3.17
N VAL A 55 -3.87 4.73 3.77
CA VAL A 55 -3.39 4.92 5.13
C VAL A 55 -4.55 5.37 6.01
N CYS A 56 -4.81 4.65 7.09
CA CYS A 56 -5.84 4.98 8.06
C CYS A 56 -5.24 5.80 9.21
N ILE A 57 -5.53 7.09 9.27
CA ILE A 57 -5.06 8.00 10.33
C ILE A 57 -6.29 8.61 10.98
N ASN A 58 -6.37 8.56 12.31
CA ASN A 58 -7.53 9.06 13.07
C ASN A 58 -8.88 8.49 12.59
N LEU A 59 -8.90 7.21 12.20
CA LEU A 59 -10.06 6.49 11.64
C LEU A 59 -10.52 6.99 10.25
N GLU A 60 -9.78 7.90 9.62
CA GLU A 60 -10.01 8.32 8.24
C GLU A 60 -9.04 7.63 7.29
N TRP A 61 -9.55 7.15 6.15
CA TRP A 61 -8.73 6.58 5.10
C TRP A 61 -8.27 7.67 4.14
N LYS A 62 -6.96 7.76 3.92
CA LYS A 62 -6.33 8.67 2.97
C LYS A 62 -5.53 7.88 1.95
N GLU A 63 -5.66 8.23 0.68
CA GLU A 63 -4.88 7.65 -0.40
C GLU A 63 -3.59 8.48 -0.61
N ALA A 64 -2.45 7.80 -0.61
CA ALA A 64 -1.13 8.38 -0.82
C ALA A 64 -0.44 7.66 -1.97
N VAL A 65 0.12 8.42 -2.90
CA VAL A 65 1.02 7.88 -3.93
C VAL A 65 2.40 7.74 -3.30
N ASP A 66 3.14 6.70 -3.68
CA ASP A 66 4.50 6.48 -3.19
C ASP A 66 5.41 7.64 -3.63
N PRO A 67 6.09 8.34 -2.70
CA PRO A 67 7.07 9.35 -3.06
C PRO A 67 8.30 8.78 -3.78
N TYR A 68 8.51 7.46 -3.74
CA TYR A 68 9.60 6.74 -4.40
C TYR A 68 9.17 5.98 -5.66
N ALA A 69 7.96 6.24 -6.16
CA ALA A 69 7.45 5.65 -7.41
C ALA A 69 8.30 6.03 -8.63
#